data_AF-A0A7C9E5D2-F1
#
_entry.id   AF-A0A7C9E5D2-F1
#
_cell.length_a   1.000
_cell.length_b   1.000
_cell.length_c   1.000
_cell.angle_alpha   90.00
_cell.angle_beta   90.00
_cell.angle_gamma   90.00
#
_symmetry.space_group_name_H-M   'P 1'
#
loop_
_entity.id
_entity.type
_entity.pdbx_description
1 polymer ?
#
loop_
_entity_poly.entity_id
_entity_poly.type
_entity_poly.pdbx_seq_one_letter_code
_entity_poly.pdbx_strand_id
1 'polypeptide(L)'
;LRWESTGDKWWYASPIDWAAANGHYDLVRELLRLDGNHLIKLTSLRRVRRFEAVWDDEEQFHDVARCRCHVAHQLFEECQTQKEGKNSLIVAGYGGWLLYTAASAGDLGFVQQLLGINPLLVFGDGEYGLTDILYAAARSKNLEIFRVVYDFALSPRFMTGTGNATEQTREAIPLDFKLEVKNRAVHAAARGGHLMGLKELLADCGDVLEYRDVHGSTVLHAAAGNGQVEV
;
A
#
# COMPACT_ATOMS: atom_id res chain seq x y z
N LEU A 1 -23.63 -3.05 -10.95
CA LEU A 1 -24.81 -2.82 -10.08
C LEU A 1 -24.37 -2.98 -8.63
N ARG A 2 -24.06 -1.88 -7.92
CA ARG A 2 -23.80 -1.88 -6.48
C ARG A 2 -25.15 -1.91 -5.76
N TRP A 3 -25.47 -2.99 -5.07
CA TRP A 3 -26.67 -3.15 -4.23
C TRP A 3 -26.30 -3.34 -2.76
N GLU A 4 -25.43 -2.49 -2.23
CA GLU A 4 -25.29 -2.37 -0.77
C GLU A 4 -25.75 -0.98 -0.39
N SER A 5 -26.89 -0.93 0.31
CA SER A 5 -27.44 0.29 0.86
C SER A 5 -26.40 0.90 1.81
N THR A 6 -26.25 2.23 1.77
CA THR A 6 -25.32 2.98 2.62
C THR A 6 -25.54 2.75 4.12
N GLY A 7 -26.71 2.22 4.52
CA GLY A 7 -27.02 1.84 5.91
C GLY A 7 -26.32 0.56 6.40
N ASP A 8 -25.89 -0.33 5.51
CA ASP A 8 -25.28 -1.63 5.85
C ASP A 8 -23.74 -1.62 5.82
N LYS A 9 -23.09 -0.46 5.65
CA LYS A 9 -21.63 -0.38 5.47
C LYS A 9 -20.82 -0.32 6.78
N TRP A 10 -21.44 -0.18 7.94
CA TRP A 10 -20.70 0.06 9.20
C TRP A 10 -20.75 -1.09 10.21
N TRP A 11 -21.60 -2.11 10.06
CA TRP A 11 -21.80 -3.18 11.06
C TRP A 11 -20.56 -4.05 11.30
N TYR A 12 -19.57 -4.01 10.40
CA TYR A 12 -18.29 -4.71 10.52
C TYR A 12 -17.16 -3.86 11.10
N ALA A 13 -17.38 -2.56 11.35
CA ALA A 13 -16.39 -1.68 11.98
C ALA A 13 -16.23 -2.03 13.45
N SER A 14 -15.05 -2.51 13.83
CA SER A 14 -14.75 -2.81 15.21
C SER A 14 -14.23 -1.57 15.95
N PRO A 15 -14.29 -1.52 17.29
CA PRO A 15 -13.81 -0.36 18.04
C PRO A 15 -12.36 0.03 17.72
N ILE A 16 -11.49 -0.94 17.42
CA ILE A 16 -10.10 -0.67 17.01
C ILE A 16 -10.01 0.01 15.65
N ASP A 17 -10.93 -0.29 14.71
CA ASP A 17 -10.96 0.34 13.38
C ASP A 17 -11.30 1.83 13.50
N TRP A 18 -12.28 2.16 14.34
CA TRP A 18 -12.67 3.53 14.66
C TRP A 18 -11.58 4.30 15.40
N ALA A 19 -10.96 3.68 16.41
CA ALA A 19 -9.85 4.28 17.14
C ALA A 19 -8.68 4.60 16.19
N ALA A 20 -8.33 3.67 15.29
CA ALA A 20 -7.30 3.86 14.30
C ALA A 20 -7.66 4.92 13.25
N ALA A 21 -8.91 4.96 12.79
CA ALA A 21 -9.38 5.95 11.82
C ALA A 21 -9.32 7.39 12.34
N ASN A 22 -9.42 7.58 13.66
CA ASN A 22 -9.32 8.88 14.33
C ASN A 22 -7.93 9.16 14.92
N GLY A 23 -6.97 8.25 14.75
CA GLY A 23 -5.60 8.45 15.23
C GLY A 23 -5.43 8.28 16.74
N HIS A 24 -6.40 7.68 17.43
CA HIS A 24 -6.38 7.44 18.88
C HIS A 24 -5.46 6.26 19.23
N TYR A 25 -4.15 6.48 19.11
CA TYR A 25 -3.13 5.47 19.35
C TYR A 25 -3.23 4.84 20.74
N ASP A 26 -3.41 5.64 21.80
CA ASP A 26 -3.51 5.09 23.16
C ASP A 26 -4.67 4.10 23.30
N LEU A 27 -5.82 4.40 22.70
CA LEU A 27 -6.97 3.50 22.69
C LEU A 27 -6.69 2.24 21.88
N VAL A 28 -6.06 2.37 20.71
CA VAL A 28 -5.62 1.21 19.90
C VAL A 28 -4.68 0.32 20.72
N ARG A 29 -3.71 0.91 21.41
CA ARG A 29 -2.76 0.19 22.27
C ARG A 29 -3.46 -0.54 23.40
N GLU A 30 -4.39 0.09 24.11
CA GLU A 30 -5.14 -0.59 25.18
C GLU A 30 -6.03 -1.72 24.63
N LEU A 31 -6.68 -1.53 23.48
CA LEU A 31 -7.48 -2.59 22.84
C LEU A 31 -6.62 -3.79 22.42
N LEU A 32 -5.40 -3.55 21.93
CA LEU A 32 -4.44 -4.61 21.59
C LEU A 32 -3.94 -5.37 22.84
N ARG A 33 -3.80 -4.69 23.99
CA ARG A 33 -3.48 -5.35 25.27
C ARG A 33 -4.62 -6.21 25.79
N LEU A 34 -5.87 -5.78 25.58
CA LEU A 34 -7.05 -6.55 25.98
C LEU A 34 -7.20 -7.82 25.13
N ASP A 35 -6.97 -7.73 23.82
CA ASP A 35 -7.02 -8.88 22.92
C ASP A 35 -6.17 -8.63 21.65
N GLY A 36 -5.09 -9.39 21.52
CA GLY A 36 -4.16 -9.29 20.38
C GLY A 36 -4.78 -9.66 19.03
N ASN A 37 -5.93 -10.36 19.00
CA ASN A 37 -6.64 -10.65 17.75
C ASN A 37 -7.19 -9.38 17.08
N HIS A 38 -7.28 -8.26 17.81
CA HIS A 38 -7.60 -6.97 17.21
C HIS A 38 -6.55 -6.51 16.20
N LEU A 39 -5.28 -6.95 16.32
CA LEU A 39 -4.26 -6.62 15.33
C LEU A 39 -4.60 -7.22 13.96
N ILE A 40 -5.05 -8.48 13.92
CA ILE A 40 -5.48 -9.15 12.68
C ILE A 40 -6.63 -8.38 12.01
N LYS A 41 -7.56 -7.84 12.81
CA LYS A 41 -8.66 -7.03 12.30
C LYS A 41 -8.15 -5.69 11.75
N LEU A 42 -7.23 -5.04 12.46
CA LEU A 42 -6.67 -3.74 12.10
C LEU A 42 -5.85 -3.80 10.81
N THR A 43 -5.11 -4.90 10.60
CA THR A 43 -4.18 -5.07 9.48
C THR A 43 -4.78 -5.77 8.26
N SER A 44 -6.00 -6.32 8.34
CA SER A 44 -6.61 -7.03 7.20
C SER A 44 -6.88 -6.08 6.02
N LEU A 45 -6.29 -6.38 4.86
CA LEU A 45 -6.45 -5.62 3.62
C LEU A 45 -7.91 -5.61 3.16
N ARG A 46 -8.61 -6.75 3.29
CA ARG A 46 -10.03 -6.85 2.92
C ARG A 46 -10.89 -5.88 3.72
N ARG A 47 -10.59 -5.68 5.00
CA ARG A 47 -11.29 -4.71 5.87
C ARG A 47 -10.92 -3.28 5.49
N VAL A 48 -9.63 -2.98 5.37
CA VAL A 48 -9.13 -1.66 4.98
C VAL A 48 -9.77 -1.17 3.68
N ARG A 49 -9.80 -2.00 2.63
CA ARG A 49 -10.41 -1.64 1.34
C ARG A 49 -11.91 -1.39 1.39
N ARG A 50 -12.63 -2.11 2.26
CA ARG A 50 -14.06 -1.84 2.47
C ARG A 50 -14.24 -0.48 3.12
N PHE A 51 -13.44 -0.17 4.14
CA PHE A 51 -13.50 1.12 4.80
C PHE A 51 -13.07 2.28 3.89
N GLU A 52 -12.08 2.11 3.02
CA GLU A 52 -11.73 3.11 2.01
C GLU A 52 -12.95 3.48 1.15
N ALA A 53 -13.72 2.50 0.68
CA ALA A 53 -14.95 2.73 -0.08
C ALA A 53 -16.11 3.34 0.73
N VAL A 54 -15.99 3.48 2.04
CA VAL A 54 -16.95 4.18 2.92
C VAL A 54 -16.44 5.58 3.21
N TRP A 55 -15.18 5.69 3.62
CA TRP A 55 -14.55 6.94 4.03
C TRP A 55 -14.33 7.90 2.86
N ASP A 56 -14.10 7.40 1.65
CA ASP A 56 -13.91 8.24 0.47
C ASP A 56 -15.17 8.93 -0.02
N ASP A 57 -16.34 8.39 0.33
CA ASP A 57 -17.62 8.94 -0.08
C ASP A 57 -18.01 10.16 0.79
N GLU A 58 -17.33 10.42 1.92
CA GLU A 58 -17.69 11.48 2.87
C GLU A 58 -16.54 12.48 3.08
N GLU A 59 -16.80 13.78 2.86
CA GLU A 59 -15.83 14.87 3.02
C GLU A 59 -15.20 14.97 4.43
N GLN A 60 -15.81 14.34 5.43
CA GLN A 60 -15.34 14.35 6.82
C GLN A 60 -14.14 13.43 7.07
N PHE A 61 -13.83 12.49 6.16
CA PHE A 61 -12.83 11.44 6.40
C PHE A 61 -11.52 11.59 5.61
N HIS A 62 -11.22 12.79 5.10
CA HIS A 62 -9.98 13.04 4.34
C HIS A 62 -8.69 12.73 5.11
N ASP A 63 -8.71 12.83 6.44
CA ASP A 63 -7.54 12.58 7.28
C ASP A 63 -7.39 11.12 7.74
N VAL A 64 -8.34 10.23 7.42
CA VAL A 64 -8.33 8.85 7.96
C VAL A 64 -7.07 8.09 7.56
N ALA A 65 -6.58 8.26 6.33
CA ALA A 65 -5.32 7.63 5.91
C ALA A 65 -4.14 8.09 6.77
N ARG A 66 -4.05 9.39 7.06
CA ARG A 66 -3.01 9.99 7.92
C ARG A 66 -3.14 9.51 9.37
N CYS A 67 -4.35 9.49 9.92
CA CYS A 67 -4.64 9.00 11.26
C CYS A 67 -4.23 7.52 11.43
N ARG A 68 -4.54 6.68 10.45
CA ARG A 68 -4.15 5.26 10.47
C ARG A 68 -2.64 5.08 10.31
N CYS A 69 -2.00 5.87 9.46
CA CYS A 69 -0.55 5.89 9.33
C CYS A 69 0.13 6.35 10.63
N HIS A 70 -0.42 7.35 11.31
CA HIS A 70 0.07 7.80 12.62
C HIS A 70 0.06 6.65 13.64
N VAL A 71 -1.06 5.93 13.75
CA VAL A 71 -1.18 4.77 14.64
C VAL A 71 -0.21 3.66 14.25
N ALA A 72 -0.09 3.35 12.95
CA ALA A 72 0.84 2.35 12.45
C ALA A 72 2.31 2.71 12.78
N HIS A 73 2.69 3.97 12.59
CA HIS A 73 4.03 4.47 12.89
C HIS A 73 4.33 4.43 14.40
N GLN A 74 3.38 4.84 15.25
CA GLN A 74 3.54 4.74 16.72
C GLN A 74 3.69 3.28 17.20
N LEU A 75 2.87 2.37 16.68
CA LEU A 75 3.00 0.93 16.99
C LEU A 75 4.36 0.39 16.54
N PHE A 76 4.84 0.82 15.37
CA PHE A 76 6.14 0.44 14.85
C PHE A 76 7.29 0.92 15.72
N GLU A 77 7.28 2.18 16.15
CA GLU A 77 8.27 2.75 17.07
C GLU A 77 8.23 2.07 18.45
N GLU A 78 7.03 1.83 19.02
CA GLU A 78 6.90 1.10 20.29
C GLU A 78 7.52 -0.31 20.22
N CYS A 79 7.29 -1.03 19.11
CA CYS A 79 7.90 -2.35 18.90
C CYS A 79 9.42 -2.30 18.70
N GLN A 80 10.02 -1.18 18.25
CA GLN A 80 11.47 -1.06 18.13
C GLN A 80 12.18 -0.78 19.46
N THR A 81 11.52 -0.06 20.37
CA THR A 81 12.13 0.38 21.64
C THR A 81 12.20 -0.72 22.71
N GLN A 82 11.45 -1.82 22.55
CA GLN A 82 11.42 -2.93 23.50
C GLN A 82 12.74 -3.74 23.44
N LYS A 83 13.44 -3.82 24.58
CA LYS A 83 14.82 -4.31 24.74
C LYS A 83 15.05 -5.80 24.47
N GLU A 84 14.00 -6.59 24.27
CA GLU A 84 14.12 -7.99 23.84
C GLU A 84 14.17 -8.03 22.32
N GLY A 85 15.36 -7.71 21.80
CA GLY A 85 15.63 -7.63 20.38
C GLY A 85 15.15 -8.87 19.63
N LYS A 86 14.48 -8.61 18.50
CA LYS A 86 13.89 -9.55 17.52
C LYS A 86 12.40 -9.81 17.77
N ASN A 87 11.58 -8.91 17.25
CA ASN A 87 10.39 -9.22 16.43
C ASN A 87 9.73 -7.89 16.03
N SER A 88 10.36 -7.18 15.09
CA SER A 88 9.72 -6.02 14.45
C SER A 88 8.37 -6.46 13.86
N LEU A 89 7.37 -5.57 13.82
CA LEU A 89 6.10 -5.83 13.13
C LEU A 89 6.31 -6.36 11.70
N ILE A 90 7.43 -5.99 11.08
CA ILE A 90 7.91 -6.51 9.80
C ILE A 90 8.25 -8.01 9.87
N VAL A 91 8.99 -8.47 10.88
CA VAL A 91 9.27 -9.92 11.08
C VAL A 91 7.99 -10.70 11.37
N ALA A 92 7.02 -10.07 12.03
CA ALA A 92 5.71 -10.67 12.30
C ALA A 92 4.78 -10.74 11.08
N GLY A 93 5.21 -10.28 9.89
CA GLY A 93 4.43 -10.35 8.65
C GLY A 93 3.50 -9.17 8.41
N TYR A 94 3.65 -8.08 9.18
CA TYR A 94 2.83 -6.86 9.04
C TYR A 94 3.55 -5.74 8.27
N GLY A 95 4.70 -6.02 7.64
CA GLY A 95 5.44 -5.00 6.91
C GLY A 95 4.67 -4.45 5.70
N GLY A 96 3.87 -5.29 5.05
CA GLY A 96 3.01 -4.90 3.93
C GLY A 96 1.90 -3.95 4.36
N TRP A 97 1.32 -4.16 5.54
CA TRP A 97 0.33 -3.25 6.14
C TRP A 97 0.94 -1.88 6.48
N LEU A 98 2.13 -1.87 7.10
CA LEU A 98 2.86 -0.63 7.42
C LEU A 98 3.15 0.16 6.13
N LEU A 99 3.67 -0.50 5.10
CA LEU A 99 4.01 0.16 3.84
C LEU A 99 2.75 0.66 3.11
N TYR A 100 1.68 -0.12 3.08
CA TYR A 100 0.40 0.28 2.47
C TYR A 100 -0.18 1.52 3.14
N THR A 101 -0.24 1.53 4.48
CA THR A 101 -0.81 2.65 5.23
C THR A 101 0.04 3.92 5.09
N ALA A 102 1.36 3.81 5.13
CA ALA A 102 2.28 4.91 4.87
C ALA A 102 2.13 5.49 3.47
N ALA A 103 2.12 4.61 2.46
CA ALA A 103 1.96 5.01 1.06
C ALA A 103 0.61 5.68 0.79
N SER A 104 -0.47 5.15 1.37
CA SER A 104 -1.82 5.73 1.24
C SER A 104 -1.97 7.06 1.97
N ALA A 105 -1.25 7.29 3.07
CA ALA A 105 -1.27 8.55 3.80
C ALA A 105 -0.43 9.65 3.13
N GLY A 106 0.46 9.27 2.21
CA GLY A 106 1.39 10.19 1.59
C GLY A 106 2.62 10.49 2.46
N ASP A 107 2.95 9.63 3.43
CA ASP A 107 4.11 9.80 4.31
C ASP A 107 5.38 9.24 3.67
N LEU A 108 6.09 10.09 2.92
CA LEU A 108 7.31 9.71 2.22
C LEU A 108 8.43 9.27 3.18
N GLY A 109 8.54 9.94 4.33
CA GLY A 109 9.59 9.65 5.32
C GLY A 109 9.43 8.24 5.88
N PHE A 110 8.20 7.88 6.26
CA PHE A 110 7.93 6.56 6.79
C PHE A 110 8.07 5.46 5.71
N VAL A 111 7.64 5.71 4.47
CA VAL A 111 7.88 4.80 3.33
C VAL A 111 9.38 4.55 3.12
N GLN A 112 10.20 5.60 3.10
CA GLN A 112 11.64 5.46 2.93
C GLN A 112 12.30 4.72 4.09
N GLN A 113 11.84 4.93 5.33
CA GLN A 113 12.32 4.19 6.51
C GLN A 113 12.02 2.69 6.36
N LEU A 114 10.80 2.32 6.00
CA LEU A 114 10.39 0.91 5.82
C LEU A 114 11.17 0.23 4.68
N LEU A 115 11.31 0.91 3.53
CA LEU A 115 12.06 0.39 2.38
C LEU A 115 13.58 0.37 2.61
N GLY A 116 14.10 1.25 3.48
CA GLY A 116 15.48 1.22 3.95
C GLY A 116 15.78 -0.01 4.81
N ILE A 117 14.80 -0.45 5.62
CA ILE A 117 14.91 -1.68 6.43
C ILE A 117 14.78 -2.93 5.56
N ASN A 118 13.75 -2.97 4.69
CA ASN A 118 13.54 -4.09 3.79
C ASN A 118 12.97 -3.63 2.44
N PRO A 119 13.81 -3.52 1.40
CA PRO A 119 13.38 -3.18 0.03
C PRO A 119 12.34 -4.13 -0.56
N LEU A 120 12.28 -5.39 -0.10
CA LEU A 120 11.38 -6.41 -0.66
C LEU A 120 9.93 -6.25 -0.19
N LEU A 121 9.66 -5.37 0.79
CA LEU A 121 8.30 -5.07 1.23
C LEU A 121 7.40 -4.60 0.08
N VAL A 122 7.97 -4.00 -0.97
CA VAL A 122 7.25 -3.59 -2.18
C VAL A 122 6.55 -4.76 -2.89
N PHE A 123 7.10 -5.99 -2.81
CA PHE A 123 6.47 -7.15 -3.43
C PHE A 123 5.35 -7.75 -2.58
N GLY A 124 5.37 -7.43 -1.29
CA GLY A 124 4.33 -7.80 -0.35
C GLY A 124 4.83 -8.54 0.87
N ASP A 125 4.02 -8.45 1.92
CA ASP A 125 4.14 -9.19 3.16
C ASP A 125 2.73 -9.34 3.78
N GLY A 126 2.36 -10.55 4.17
CA GLY A 126 0.99 -10.90 4.56
C GLY A 126 -0.03 -10.83 3.40
N GLU A 127 -1.12 -10.07 3.60
CA GLU A 127 -2.21 -9.92 2.61
C GLU A 127 -1.93 -8.89 1.50
N TYR A 128 -0.87 -8.09 1.64
CA TYR A 128 -0.56 -6.96 0.77
C TYR A 128 0.46 -7.38 -0.28
N GLY A 129 0.13 -7.29 -1.56
CA GLY A 129 1.06 -7.50 -2.66
C GLY A 129 1.45 -6.22 -3.38
N LEU A 130 2.35 -6.34 -4.37
CA LEU A 130 2.82 -5.24 -5.21
C LEU A 130 1.69 -4.37 -5.77
N THR A 131 0.62 -4.99 -6.28
CA THR A 131 -0.53 -4.27 -6.84
C THR A 131 -1.25 -3.42 -5.79
N ASP A 132 -1.31 -3.89 -4.54
CA ASP A 132 -1.95 -3.19 -3.43
C ASP A 132 -1.11 -1.99 -2.98
N ILE A 133 0.22 -2.16 -2.92
CA ILE A 133 1.15 -1.10 -2.52
C ILE A 133 1.23 -0.01 -3.60
N LEU A 134 1.30 -0.38 -4.88
CA LEU A 134 1.22 0.58 -5.99
C LEU A 134 -0.12 1.33 -6.00
N TYR A 135 -1.22 0.65 -5.67
CA TYR A 135 -2.53 1.28 -5.54
C TYR A 135 -2.56 2.30 -4.39
N ALA A 136 -2.03 1.95 -3.21
CA ALA A 136 -1.93 2.88 -2.09
C ALA A 136 -1.10 4.12 -2.42
N ALA A 137 0.05 3.93 -3.08
CA ALA A 137 0.90 5.04 -3.52
C ALA A 137 0.21 5.92 -4.57
N ALA A 138 -0.53 5.33 -5.53
CA ALA A 138 -1.29 6.10 -6.51
C ALA A 138 -2.41 6.91 -5.86
N ARG A 139 -3.15 6.30 -4.94
CA ARG A 139 -4.28 6.90 -4.23
C ARG A 139 -3.88 8.13 -3.41
N SER A 140 -2.68 8.16 -2.82
CA SER A 140 -2.22 9.35 -2.09
C SER A 140 -1.94 10.56 -2.99
N LYS A 141 -1.97 10.37 -4.33
CA LYS A 141 -1.66 11.36 -5.36
C LYS A 141 -0.26 11.98 -5.21
N ASN A 142 0.61 11.38 -4.40
CA ASN A 142 1.99 11.82 -4.23
C ASN A 142 2.90 11.09 -5.23
N LEU A 143 3.32 11.84 -6.24
CA LEU A 143 4.17 11.34 -7.32
C LEU A 143 5.51 10.78 -6.82
N GLU A 144 6.10 11.38 -5.79
CA GLU A 144 7.40 10.95 -5.26
C GLU A 144 7.31 9.57 -4.62
N ILE A 145 6.27 9.32 -3.83
CA ILE A 145 6.04 8.01 -3.22
C ILE A 145 5.77 6.96 -4.29
N PHE A 146 4.96 7.29 -5.30
CA PHE A 146 4.69 6.38 -6.41
C PHE A 146 5.97 6.02 -7.16
N ARG A 147 6.83 6.99 -7.47
CA ARG A 147 8.14 6.75 -8.09
C ARG A 147 9.04 5.90 -7.22
N VAL A 148 9.17 6.22 -5.93
CA VAL A 148 9.99 5.42 -5.00
C VAL A 148 9.54 3.97 -5.00
N VAL A 149 8.25 3.69 -4.77
CA VAL A 149 7.70 2.33 -4.77
C VAL A 149 7.96 1.64 -6.12
N TYR A 150 7.71 2.34 -7.23
CA TYR A 150 7.91 1.80 -8.58
C TYR A 150 9.39 1.48 -8.88
N ASP A 151 10.32 2.34 -8.48
CA ASP A 151 11.76 2.16 -8.68
C ASP A 151 12.28 0.96 -7.87
N PHE A 152 11.81 0.80 -6.63
CA PHE A 152 12.12 -0.37 -5.81
C PHE A 152 11.53 -1.67 -6.41
N ALA A 153 10.36 -1.61 -7.05
CA ALA A 153 9.78 -2.75 -7.77
C ALA A 153 10.55 -3.09 -9.05
N LEU A 154 11.03 -2.09 -9.78
CA LEU A 154 11.81 -2.27 -11.01
C LEU A 154 13.27 -2.65 -10.76
N SER A 155 13.79 -2.43 -9.56
CA SER A 155 15.13 -2.84 -9.16
C SER A 155 15.05 -3.54 -7.80
N PRO A 156 14.47 -4.77 -7.75
CA PRO A 156 14.45 -5.54 -6.53
C PRO A 156 15.89 -5.75 -6.07
N ARG A 157 16.25 -5.12 -4.95
CA ARG A 157 17.54 -5.34 -4.31
C ARG A 157 17.43 -6.67 -3.57
N PHE A 158 17.42 -7.77 -4.33
CA PHE A 158 17.54 -9.12 -3.78
C PHE A 158 18.78 -9.13 -2.90
N MET A 159 18.59 -9.55 -1.65
CA MET A 159 19.55 -9.33 -0.57
C MET A 159 20.98 -9.66 -1.00
N THR A 160 21.83 -8.64 -1.11
CA THR A 160 23.29 -8.79 -1.12
C THR A 160 23.69 -9.29 0.26
N GLY A 161 23.58 -10.60 0.45
CA GLY A 161 23.56 -11.22 1.76
C GLY A 161 24.17 -12.61 1.77
N THR A 162 25.27 -12.82 1.05
CA THR A 162 26.36 -13.72 1.46
C THR A 162 27.63 -13.32 0.71
N GLY A 163 28.68 -13.01 1.46
CA GLY A 163 29.93 -12.47 0.95
C GLY A 163 30.52 -13.30 -0.19
N ASN A 164 30.79 -12.62 -1.29
CA ASN A 164 32.10 -12.56 -1.91
C ASN A 164 32.09 -11.41 -2.91
N ALA A 165 33.01 -10.47 -2.70
CA ALA A 165 33.29 -9.39 -3.62
C ALA A 165 33.89 -9.98 -4.89
N THR A 166 33.04 -10.32 -5.85
CA THR A 166 33.39 -10.32 -7.25
C THR A 166 32.29 -9.58 -7.97
N GLU A 167 32.70 -8.76 -8.93
CA GLU A 167 31.87 -7.93 -9.78
C GLU A 167 30.73 -8.75 -10.40
N GLN A 168 29.60 -8.80 -9.72
CA GLN A 168 28.40 -9.43 -10.24
C GLN A 168 27.72 -8.39 -11.12
N THR A 169 27.94 -8.58 -12.42
CA THR A 169 27.15 -8.04 -13.52
C THR A 169 25.74 -7.78 -13.03
N ARG A 170 25.31 -6.52 -13.02
CA ARG A 170 23.94 -6.09 -12.75
C ARG A 170 23.03 -6.86 -13.70
N GLU A 171 22.58 -8.05 -13.30
CA GLU A 171 21.80 -8.94 -14.16
C GLU A 171 20.63 -8.13 -14.67
N ALA A 172 20.58 -7.94 -15.99
CA ALA A 172 19.57 -7.12 -16.60
C ALA A 172 18.23 -7.77 -16.30
N ILE A 173 17.44 -7.11 -15.45
CA ILE A 173 16.12 -7.60 -15.03
C ILE A 173 15.32 -7.93 -16.30
N PRO A 174 14.70 -9.13 -16.38
CA PRO A 174 14.00 -9.57 -17.57
C PRO A 174 13.01 -8.53 -18.07
N LEU A 175 13.00 -8.28 -19.37
CA LEU A 175 12.11 -7.27 -19.98
C LEU A 175 10.64 -7.57 -19.66
N ASP A 176 10.26 -8.84 -19.68
CA ASP A 176 8.91 -9.32 -19.36
C ASP A 176 8.50 -8.96 -17.93
N PHE A 177 9.43 -9.07 -16.97
CA PHE A 177 9.17 -8.68 -15.58
C PHE A 177 8.96 -7.17 -15.46
N LYS A 178 9.78 -6.35 -16.14
CA LYS A 178 9.59 -4.89 -16.15
C LYS A 178 8.24 -4.52 -16.76
N LEU A 179 7.84 -5.21 -17.83
CA LEU A 179 6.55 -4.99 -18.47
C LEU A 179 5.39 -5.38 -17.54
N GLU A 180 5.51 -6.49 -16.80
CA GLU A 180 4.52 -6.90 -15.80
C GLU A 180 4.38 -5.87 -14.68
N VAL A 181 5.50 -5.40 -14.10
CA VAL A 181 5.51 -4.37 -13.06
C VAL A 181 4.90 -3.07 -13.60
N LYS A 182 5.27 -2.66 -14.82
CA LYS A 182 4.68 -1.49 -15.49
C LYS A 182 3.17 -1.65 -15.69
N ASN A 183 2.71 -2.81 -16.16
CA ASN A 183 1.30 -3.09 -16.36
C ASN A 183 0.50 -3.01 -15.05
N ARG A 184 1.03 -3.57 -13.96
CA ARG A 184 0.44 -3.43 -12.62
C ARG A 184 0.41 -1.98 -12.14
N ALA A 185 1.49 -1.22 -12.39
CA ALA A 185 1.61 0.19 -12.02
C ALA A 185 0.62 1.08 -12.77
N VAL A 186 0.42 0.85 -14.07
CA VAL A 186 -0.57 1.58 -14.90
C VAL A 186 -1.99 1.31 -14.39
N HIS A 187 -2.34 0.04 -14.13
CA HIS A 187 -3.65 -0.30 -13.57
C HIS A 187 -3.87 0.30 -12.17
N ALA A 188 -2.84 0.27 -11.31
CA ALA A 188 -2.89 0.86 -9.98
C ALA A 188 -3.04 2.38 -10.02
N ALA A 189 -2.29 3.06 -10.90
CA ALA A 189 -2.37 4.50 -11.11
C ALA A 189 -3.75 4.93 -11.60
N ALA A 190 -4.32 4.22 -12.58
CA ALA A 190 -5.66 4.47 -13.08
C ALA A 190 -6.73 4.21 -12.02
N ARG A 191 -6.62 3.11 -11.27
CA ARG A 191 -7.54 2.79 -10.16
C ARG A 191 -7.47 3.82 -9.03
N GLY A 192 -6.29 4.36 -8.75
CA GLY A 192 -6.04 5.37 -7.71
C GLY A 192 -6.28 6.81 -8.14
N GLY A 193 -6.55 7.07 -9.43
CA GLY A 193 -6.72 8.43 -9.95
C GLY A 193 -5.43 9.24 -10.05
N HIS A 194 -4.28 8.58 -10.17
CA HIS A 194 -2.98 9.25 -10.21
C HIS A 194 -2.57 9.66 -11.62
N LEU A 195 -3.13 10.78 -12.10
CA LEU A 195 -2.92 11.26 -13.47
C LEU A 195 -1.45 11.52 -13.81
N MET A 196 -0.68 12.09 -12.87
CA MET A 196 0.73 12.43 -13.13
C MET A 196 1.57 11.17 -13.31
N GLY A 197 1.45 10.19 -12.41
CA GLY A 197 2.12 8.90 -12.57
C GLY A 197 1.67 8.14 -13.82
N LEU A 198 0.39 8.23 -14.19
CA LEU A 198 -0.10 7.61 -15.43
C LEU A 198 0.54 8.24 -16.67
N LYS A 199 0.63 9.58 -16.73
CA LYS A 199 1.31 10.29 -17.82
C LYS A 199 2.79 9.92 -17.92
N GLU A 200 3.47 9.74 -16.80
CA GLU A 200 4.87 9.31 -16.78
C GLU A 200 5.05 7.87 -17.26
N LEU A 201 4.22 6.95 -16.78
CA LEU A 201 4.29 5.54 -17.20
C LEU A 201 3.95 5.37 -18.68
N LEU A 202 3.05 6.18 -19.21
CA LEU A 202 2.55 6.10 -20.59
C LEU A 202 3.26 7.05 -21.56
N ALA A 203 4.30 7.79 -21.15
CA ALA A 203 4.98 8.77 -21.99
C ALA A 203 5.48 8.18 -23.32
N ASP A 204 6.00 6.95 -23.30
CA ASP A 204 6.51 6.23 -24.46
C ASP A 204 5.53 5.16 -24.98
N CYS A 205 4.26 5.21 -24.57
CA CYS A 205 3.26 4.23 -24.97
C CYS A 205 2.58 4.63 -26.28
N GLY A 206 2.51 3.70 -27.24
CA GLY A 206 1.75 3.87 -28.47
C GLY A 206 0.24 3.71 -28.26
N ASP A 207 -0.18 2.62 -27.59
CA ASP A 207 -1.59 2.33 -27.31
C ASP A 207 -1.79 1.80 -25.88
N VAL A 208 -2.62 2.48 -25.10
CA VAL A 208 -2.95 2.13 -23.70
C VAL A 208 -3.72 0.80 -23.62
N LEU A 209 -4.36 0.37 -24.71
CA LEU A 209 -5.09 -0.90 -24.78
C LEU A 209 -4.19 -2.14 -24.75
N GLU A 210 -2.88 -1.97 -24.91
CA GLU A 210 -1.88 -3.03 -24.73
C GLU A 210 -1.76 -3.46 -23.27
N TYR A 211 -2.07 -2.59 -22.31
CA TYR A 211 -2.05 -2.91 -20.89
C TYR A 211 -3.33 -3.63 -20.49
N ARG A 212 -3.22 -4.94 -20.29
CA ARG A 212 -4.31 -5.80 -19.82
C ARG A 212 -3.91 -6.59 -18.60
N ASP A 213 -4.78 -6.62 -17.58
CA ASP A 213 -4.57 -7.46 -16.42
C ASP A 213 -4.77 -8.95 -16.74
N VAL A 214 -4.60 -9.81 -15.73
CA VAL A 214 -4.78 -11.28 -15.84
C VAL A 214 -6.19 -11.70 -16.24
N HIS A 215 -7.17 -10.80 -16.14
CA HIS A 215 -8.56 -11.01 -16.53
C HIS A 215 -8.89 -10.37 -17.89
N GLY A 216 -7.91 -9.76 -18.56
CA GLY A 216 -8.08 -9.04 -19.81
C GLY A 216 -8.69 -7.64 -19.66
N SER A 217 -8.86 -7.16 -18.41
CA SER A 217 -9.35 -5.83 -18.11
C SER A 217 -8.34 -4.78 -18.55
N THR A 218 -8.82 -3.68 -19.09
CA THR A 218 -7.97 -2.55 -19.49
C THR A 218 -7.84 -1.53 -18.36
N VAL A 219 -6.89 -0.60 -18.53
CA VAL A 219 -6.68 0.56 -17.66
C VAL A 219 -7.99 1.34 -17.40
N LEU A 220 -8.84 1.48 -18.42
CA LEU A 220 -10.14 2.16 -18.30
C LEU A 220 -11.14 1.40 -17.43
N HIS A 221 -11.10 0.05 -17.41
CA HIS A 221 -11.93 -0.72 -16.49
C HIS A 221 -11.54 -0.44 -15.03
N ALA A 222 -10.24 -0.31 -14.76
CA ALA A 222 -9.73 -0.01 -13.43
C ALA A 222 -10.13 1.40 -12.96
N ALA A 223 -10.03 2.41 -13.85
CA ALA A 223 -10.47 3.77 -13.58
C ALA A 223 -11.99 3.86 -13.33
N ALA A 224 -12.79 3.27 -14.25
CA ALA A 224 -14.25 3.28 -14.17
C ALA A 224 -14.78 2.56 -12.92
N GLY A 225 -14.15 1.45 -12.51
CA GLY A 225 -14.53 0.70 -11.31
C GLY A 225 -14.38 1.48 -10.01
N ASN A 226 -13.52 2.50 -10.01
CA ASN A 226 -13.24 3.38 -8.87
C ASN A 226 -13.70 4.83 -9.07
N GLY A 227 -14.47 5.12 -10.12
CA GLY A 227 -15.05 6.45 -10.36
C GLY A 227 -14.02 7.53 -10.70
N GLN A 228 -12.86 7.15 -11.25
CA GLN A 228 -11.78 8.10 -11.58
C GLN A 228 -12.08 8.80 -12.91
N VAL A 229 -12.96 9.80 -12.87
CA VAL A 229 -13.47 10.48 -14.09
C VAL A 229 -12.42 11.28 -14.87
N GLU A 230 -11.33 11.66 -14.21
CA GLU A 230 -10.26 12.44 -14.84
C GLU A 230 -9.25 11.56 -15.60
N VAL A 231 -9.25 10.25 -15.33
CA VAL A 231 -8.39 9.23 -15.98
C VAL A 231 -9.02 8.76 -17.27
#